data_AF-A0A3G1I8V5-F1
#
_entry.id   AF-A0A3G1I8V5-F1
#
_cell.length_a   1.000
_cell.length_b   1.000
_cell.length_c   1.000
_cell.angle_alpha   90.00
_cell.angle_beta   90.00
_cell.angle_gamma   90.00
#
_symmetry.space_group_name_H-M   'P 1'
#
loop_
_entity.id
_entity.type
_entity.pdbx_description
1 polymer ?
#
loop_
_entity_poly.entity_id
_entity_poly.type
_entity_poly.pdbx_seq_one_letter_code
_entity_poly.pdbx_strand_id
1 'polypeptide(L)' 'MPEKTLKKDILAINQMNSVDAISNQVTNGKNAMPAFGGRLTDEDITNVANYVLNQAEQGW' A
#
# COMPACT_ATOMS: atom_id res chain seq x y z
N MET A 1 -1.34 2.71 -20.30
CA MET A 1 -1.99 2.61 -18.97
C MET A 1 -0.92 2.84 -17.91
N PRO A 2 -1.23 3.49 -16.78
CA PRO A 2 -0.27 3.58 -15.68
C PRO A 2 0.10 2.17 -15.20
N GLU A 3 1.38 1.95 -14.90
CA GLU A 3 1.83 0.67 -14.36
C GLU A 3 1.20 0.42 -12.98
N LYS A 4 0.70 -0.80 -12.78
CA LYS A 4 0.04 -1.24 -11.55
C LYS A 4 0.94 -2.24 -10.83
N THR A 5 2.08 -1.76 -10.34
CA THR A 5 3.03 -2.57 -9.56
C THR A 5 3.27 -1.90 -8.21
N LEU A 6 3.82 -2.65 -7.27
CA LEU A 6 4.20 -2.14 -5.96
C LEU A 6 5.67 -1.69 -5.91
N LYS A 7 6.37 -1.64 -7.04
CA LYS A 7 7.79 -1.22 -7.10
C LYS A 7 7.96 0.20 -6.57
N LYS A 8 9.12 0.45 -5.94
CA LYS A 8 9.41 1.69 -5.20
C LYS A 8 9.21 2.96 -6.03
N ASP A 9 9.66 2.96 -7.28
CA ASP A 9 9.48 4.05 -8.23
C ASP A 9 8.01 4.32 -8.56
N ILE A 10 7.23 3.26 -8.79
CA ILE A 10 5.79 3.37 -9.05
C ILE A 10 5.02 3.83 -7.80
N LEU A 11 5.39 3.34 -6.61
CA LEU A 11 4.83 3.84 -5.35
C LEU A 11 5.13 5.34 -5.16
N ALA A 12 6.35 5.79 -5.45
CA ALA A 12 6.73 7.19 -5.33
C ALA A 12 5.94 8.09 -6.30
N ILE A 13 5.81 7.69 -7.56
CA ILE A 13 5.03 8.42 -8.58
C ILE A 13 3.56 8.57 -8.16
N ASN A 14 3.00 7.56 -7.50
CA ASN A 14 1.61 7.58 -7.03
C ASN A 14 1.44 8.16 -5.62
N GLN A 15 2.49 8.71 -5.02
CA GLN A 15 2.49 9.24 -3.65
C GLN A 15 2.12 8.18 -2.59
N MET A 16 2.47 6.92 -2.86
CA MET A 16 2.20 5.75 -2.02
C MET A 16 3.44 5.22 -1.29
N ASN A 17 4.62 5.84 -1.45
CA ASN A 17 5.85 5.39 -0.80
C ASN A 17 5.96 5.82 0.67
N SER A 18 4.90 5.63 1.45
CA SER A 18 4.87 5.87 2.90
C SER A 18 3.86 4.95 3.59
N VAL A 19 4.10 4.66 4.88
CA VAL A 19 3.22 3.80 5.68
C VAL A 19 1.81 4.38 5.71
N ASP A 20 1.67 5.67 5.99
CA ASP A 20 0.36 6.34 6.08
C ASP A 20 -0.44 6.26 4.78
N ALA A 21 0.20 6.47 3.62
CA ALA A 21 -0.48 6.43 2.34
C ALA A 21 -1.00 5.01 2.04
N ILE A 22 -0.17 4.00 2.25
CA ILE A 22 -0.53 2.59 2.03
C ILE A 22 -1.60 2.16 3.04
N SER A 23 -1.42 2.45 4.33
CA SER A 23 -2.39 2.14 5.37
C SER A 23 -3.75 2.77 5.07
N ASN A 24 -3.79 4.03 4.65
CA ASN A 24 -5.02 4.71 4.26
C ASN A 24 -5.71 3.99 3.09
N GLN A 25 -4.97 3.63 2.04
CA GLN A 25 -5.55 2.94 0.89
C GLN A 25 -5.97 1.49 1.21
N VAL A 26 -5.25 0.77 2.06
CA VAL A 26 -5.67 -0.57 2.52
C VAL A 26 -6.95 -0.46 3.36
N THR A 27 -7.01 0.53 4.25
CA THR A 27 -8.18 0.78 5.10
C THR A 27 -9.41 1.09 4.26
N ASN A 28 -9.30 2.03 3.32
CA ASN A 28 -10.44 2.63 2.63
C ASN A 28 -10.68 2.10 1.21
N GLY A 29 -9.73 1.34 0.66
CA GLY A 29 -9.75 0.96 -0.75
C GLY A 29 -9.51 2.16 -1.68
N LYS A 30 -9.51 1.90 -2.99
CA LYS A 30 -9.44 2.94 -4.04
C LYS A 30 -9.86 2.36 -5.39
N ASN A 31 -10.85 2.96 -6.04
CA ASN A 31 -11.40 2.49 -7.31
C ASN A 31 -11.81 1.01 -7.22
N ALA A 32 -11.16 0.13 -7.98
CA ALA A 32 -11.41 -1.31 -7.97
C ALA A 32 -10.78 -2.06 -6.77
N MET A 33 -9.96 -1.39 -5.95
CA MET A 33 -9.38 -1.98 -4.75
C MET A 33 -10.39 -1.91 -3.59
N PRO A 34 -10.81 -3.05 -3.01
CA PRO A 34 -11.74 -3.06 -1.88
C PRO A 34 -11.09 -2.52 -0.61
N ALA A 35 -11.93 -2.02 0.30
CA ALA A 35 -11.54 -1.60 1.64
C ALA A 35 -11.32 -2.81 2.57
N PHE A 36 -10.31 -2.74 3.43
CA PHE A 36 -9.98 -3.77 4.44
C PHE A 36 -10.12 -3.30 5.88
N GLY A 37 -10.45 -2.04 6.16
CA GLY A 37 -10.59 -1.50 7.53
C GLY A 37 -11.65 -2.21 8.40
N GLY A 38 -12.61 -2.91 7.80
CA GLY A 38 -13.58 -3.76 8.53
C GLY A 38 -13.19 -5.23 8.64
N ARG A 39 -12.02 -5.61 8.11
CA ARG A 39 -11.54 -7.00 8.00
C ARG A 39 -10.21 -7.24 8.70
N LEU A 40 -9.39 -6.19 8.81
CA LEU A 40 -8.06 -6.21 9.41
C LEU A 40 -8.04 -5.22 10.57
N THR A 41 -7.22 -5.51 11.57
CA THR A 41 -6.93 -4.56 12.66
C THR A 41 -6.00 -3.45 12.17
N ASP A 42 -5.93 -2.33 12.90
CA ASP A 42 -5.01 -1.24 12.58
C ASP A 42 -3.53 -1.71 12.59
N GLU A 43 -3.20 -2.65 13.48
CA GLU A 43 -1.88 -3.28 13.55
C GLU A 43 -1.61 -4.11 12.29
N ASP A 44 -2.56 -4.95 11.84
CA ASP A 44 -2.43 -5.72 10.60
C ASP A 44 -2.24 -4.81 9.38
N ILE A 45 -3.00 -3.72 9.31
CA ILE A 45 -2.91 -2.74 8.22
C ILE A 45 -1.52 -2.10 8.21
N THR A 46 -1.03 -1.70 9.37
CA THR A 46 0.31 -1.10 9.52
C THR A 46 1.41 -2.11 9.16
N ASN A 47 1.25 -3.38 9.55
CA ASN A 47 2.17 -4.45 9.20
C ASN A 47 2.21 -4.71 7.68
N VAL A 48 1.05 -4.71 7.02
CA VAL A 48 0.95 -4.81 5.55
C VAL A 48 1.65 -3.62 4.88
N ALA A 49 1.42 -2.40 5.36
CA ALA A 49 2.06 -1.21 4.79
C ALA A 49 3.59 -1.27 4.90
N ASN A 50 4.11 -1.65 6.07
CA ASN A 50 5.55 -1.85 6.27
C ASN A 50 6.12 -2.97 5.40
N TYR A 51 5.40 -4.10 5.29
CA TYR A 51 5.80 -5.22 4.43
C TYR A 51 5.92 -4.77 2.96
N VAL A 52 4.93 -4.04 2.44
CA VAL A 52 4.92 -3.51 1.07
C VAL A 52 6.14 -2.61 0.83
N LEU A 53 6.44 -1.69 1.74
CA LEU A 53 7.62 -0.81 1.59
C LEU A 53 8.93 -1.60 1.66
N ASN A 54 9.04 -2.55 2.59
CA ASN A 54 10.23 -3.36 2.74
C ASN A 54 10.52 -4.23 1.51
N GLN A 55 9.48 -4.81 0.90
CA GLN A 55 9.61 -5.55 -0.36
C GLN A 55 9.97 -4.61 -1.53
N ALA A 56 9.35 -3.42 -1.58
CA ALA A 56 9.67 -2.42 -2.60
C ALA A 56 11.13 -1.95 -2.56
N GLU A 57 11.70 -1.77 -1.37
CA GLU A 57 13.13 -1.46 -1.18
C GLU A 57 14.05 -2.59 -1.66
N GLN A 58 13.59 -3.83 -1.58
CA GLN A 58 14.31 -5.02 -2.08
C GLN A 58 14.07 -5.31 -3.57
N GLY A 59 13.24 -4.50 -4.24
CA GLY A 59 12.94 -4.63 -5.67
C GLY A 59 11.75 -5.52 -6.02
N TRP A 60 11.03 -6.03 -5.01
CA TRP A 60 10.03 -7.12 -5.10
C TRP A 60 10.57 -8.44 -5.61
#